data_AF-A0A498MR89-F1
#
_entry.id   AF-A0A498MR89-F1
#
_cell.length_a   1.000
_cell.length_b   1.000
_cell.length_c   1.000
_cell.angle_alpha   90.00
_cell.angle_beta   90.00
_cell.angle_gamma   90.00
#
_symmetry.space_group_name_H-M   'P 1'
#
loop_
_entity.id
_entity.type
_entity.pdbx_description
1 polymer ?
#
loop_
_entity_poly.entity_id
_entity_poly.type
_entity_poly.pdbx_seq_one_letter_code
_entity_poly.pdbx_strand_id
1 'polypeptide(L)'
;MFGQEPRLPVDFLLGRIPEVSGGEVHEWVSEHQARLQVAFDGARECLRIEAGKRKAQHDKHVEDAPLGEGQLVYLQNYNQRGRQKIQDHWSPVVYQVVQALAG
;
A
#
# COMPACT_ATOMS: atom_id res chain seq x y z
N MET A 1 -17.22 6.54 10.59
CA MET A 1 -17.75 5.19 10.87
C MET A 1 -18.64 4.84 9.67
N PHE A 2 -18.19 3.91 8.81
CA PHE A 2 -18.93 3.54 7.60
C PHE A 2 -19.94 2.44 7.93
N GLY A 3 -21.04 2.80 8.59
CA GLY A 3 -22.18 1.91 8.78
C GLY A 3 -23.18 2.11 7.64
N GLN A 4 -23.53 1.05 6.93
CA GLN A 4 -24.75 1.08 6.11
C GLN A 4 -25.95 0.77 7.00
N GLU A 5 -27.03 1.52 6.84
CA GLU A 5 -28.28 1.25 7.52
C GLU A 5 -28.86 -0.10 7.02
N PRO A 6 -29.18 -1.04 7.91
CA PRO A 6 -29.66 -2.36 7.52
C PRO A 6 -31.07 -2.25 6.93
N ARG A 7 -31.27 -2.80 5.73
CA ARG A 7 -32.59 -2.93 5.09
C ARG A 7 -33.21 -4.27 5.51
N LEU A 8 -34.31 -4.24 6.26
CA LEU A 8 -34.98 -5.44 6.77
C LEU A 8 -36.08 -5.92 5.79
N PRO A 9 -36.44 -7.22 5.80
CA PRO A 9 -37.53 -7.73 4.96
C PRO A 9 -38.88 -7.00 5.16
N VAL A 10 -39.17 -6.52 6.37
CA VAL A 10 -40.39 -5.76 6.67
C VAL A 10 -40.42 -4.40 5.97
N ASP A 11 -39.26 -3.82 5.66
CA ASP A 11 -39.18 -2.52 4.99
C ASP A 11 -39.68 -2.57 3.54
N PHE A 12 -39.66 -3.76 2.90
CA PHE A 12 -40.30 -4.00 1.59
C PHE A 12 -41.83 -3.88 1.71
N LEU A 13 -42.43 -4.49 2.73
CA LEU A 13 -43.87 -4.45 2.96
C LEU A 13 -44.36 -3.03 3.31
N LEU A 14 -43.49 -2.23 3.93
CA LEU A 14 -43.78 -0.85 4.32
C LEU A 14 -43.49 0.17 3.20
N GLY A 15 -43.06 -0.27 2.01
CA GLY A 15 -42.73 0.61 0.89
C GLY A 15 -41.56 1.55 1.15
N ARG A 16 -40.70 1.23 2.14
CA ARG A 16 -39.53 2.04 2.54
C ARG A 16 -38.32 1.77 1.66
N ILE A 17 -38.36 0.71 0.86
CA ILE A 17 -37.36 0.38 -0.14
C ILE A 17 -37.95 0.77 -1.50
N PRO A 18 -37.28 1.66 -2.27
CA PRO A 18 -37.72 1.94 -3.63
C PRO A 18 -37.75 0.63 -4.42
N GLU A 19 -38.86 0.36 -5.11
CA GLU A 19 -38.91 -0.63 -6.17
C GLU A 19 -37.73 -0.36 -7.11
N VAL A 20 -36.88 -1.37 -7.33
CA VAL A 20 -35.77 -1.23 -8.27
C VAL A 20 -36.41 -1.06 -9.65
N SER A 21 -36.45 0.18 -10.14
CA SER A 21 -36.86 0.49 -11.50
C SER A 21 -36.15 -0.50 -12.43
N GLY A 22 -36.93 -1.26 -13.20
CA GLY A 22 -36.42 -2.35 -14.04
C GLY A 22 -35.50 -1.85 -15.14
N GLY A 23 -34.24 -1.58 -14.81
CA GLY A 23 -33.14 -1.51 -15.75
C GLY A 23 -32.63 -2.91 -16.03
N GLU A 24 -32.19 -3.16 -17.26
CA GLU A 24 -31.57 -4.43 -17.61
C GLU A 24 -30.32 -4.63 -16.74
N VAL A 25 -30.13 -5.81 -16.14
CA VAL A 25 -28.98 -6.12 -15.27
C VAL A 25 -27.65 -5.73 -15.94
N HIS A 26 -27.59 -5.85 -17.27
CA HIS A 26 -26.46 -5.45 -18.08
C HIS A 26 -26.10 -3.95 -17.97
N GLU A 27 -27.09 -3.06 -17.95
CA GLU A 27 -26.88 -1.62 -17.80
C GLU A 27 -26.31 -1.30 -16.42
N TRP A 28 -26.87 -1.91 -15.37
CA TRP A 28 -26.39 -1.75 -14.00
C TRP A 28 -24.94 -2.24 -13.84
N VAL A 29 -24.61 -3.41 -14.39
CA VAL A 29 -23.23 -3.94 -14.34
C VAL A 29 -22.27 -3.00 -15.05
N SER A 30 -22.66 -2.47 -16.21
CA SER A 30 -21.83 -1.58 -17.01
C SER A 30 -21.58 -0.24 -16.30
N GLU A 31 -22.62 0.35 -15.71
CA GLU A 31 -22.51 1.56 -14.91
C GLU A 31 -21.61 1.34 -13.68
N HIS A 32 -21.78 0.20 -13.00
CA HIS A 32 -20.98 -0.13 -11.83
C HIS A 32 -19.49 -0.33 -12.17
N GLN A 33 -19.20 -1.02 -13.27
CA GLN A 33 -17.83 -1.17 -13.77
C GLN A 33 -17.20 0.17 -14.12
N ALA A 34 -17.93 1.07 -14.78
CA ALA A 34 -17.43 2.42 -15.09
C ALA A 34 -17.09 3.21 -13.83
N ARG A 35 -17.96 3.16 -12.80
CA ARG A 35 -17.71 3.82 -11.50
C ARG A 35 -16.49 3.25 -10.79
N LEU A 36 -16.33 1.93 -10.80
CA LEU A 36 -15.15 1.27 -10.23
C LEU A 36 -13.87 1.68 -10.95
N GLN A 37 -13.89 1.73 -12.28
CA GLN A 37 -12.73 2.13 -13.07
C GLN A 37 -12.25 3.54 -12.68
N VAL A 38 -13.17 4.51 -12.58
CA VAL A 38 -12.86 5.88 -12.13
C VAL A 38 -12.27 5.89 -10.72
N ALA A 39 -12.84 5.11 -9.80
CA ALA A 39 -12.33 5.04 -8.42
C ALA A 39 -10.92 4.43 -8.36
N PHE A 40 -10.66 3.37 -9.13
CA PHE A 40 -9.34 2.73 -9.21
C PHE A 40 -8.30 3.65 -9.83
N ASP A 41 -8.64 4.37 -10.90
CA ASP A 41 -7.73 5.31 -11.55
C ASP A 41 -7.37 6.45 -10.61
N GLY A 42 -8.36 7.00 -9.88
CA GLY A 42 -8.12 8.01 -8.85
C GLY A 42 -7.19 7.49 -7.74
N ALA A 43 -7.46 6.29 -7.22
CA ALA A 43 -6.61 5.68 -6.18
C ALA A 43 -5.19 5.43 -6.68
N ARG A 44 -5.03 4.94 -7.92
CA ARG A 44 -3.72 4.69 -8.53
C ARG A 44 -2.91 5.97 -8.66
N GLU A 45 -3.53 7.07 -9.09
CA GLU A 45 -2.86 8.35 -9.22
C GLU A 45 -2.43 8.92 -7.85
N CYS A 46 -3.31 8.85 -6.85
CA CYS A 46 -2.95 9.21 -5.48
C CYS A 46 -1.76 8.38 -4.96
N LEU A 47 -1.78 7.06 -5.16
CA LEU A 47 -0.68 6.18 -4.77
C LEU A 47 0.63 6.55 -5.47
N ARG A 48 0.58 6.89 -6.76
CA ARG A 48 1.75 7.31 -7.53
C ARG A 48 2.33 8.61 -6.98
N ILE A 49 1.49 9.61 -6.72
CA ILE A 49 1.90 10.91 -6.15
C ILE A 49 2.54 10.70 -4.78
N GLU A 50 1.89 9.96 -3.89
CA GLU A 50 2.40 9.72 -2.53
C GLU A 50 3.66 8.86 -2.53
N ALA A 51 3.79 7.90 -3.46
CA ALA A 51 5.04 7.17 -3.67
C ALA A 51 6.18 8.10 -4.09
N GLY A 52 5.91 9.04 -5.01
CA GLY A 52 6.88 10.06 -5.43
C GLY A 52 7.31 10.96 -4.27
N LYS A 53 6.37 11.42 -3.45
CA LYS A 53 6.67 12.22 -2.24
C LYS A 53 7.51 11.44 -1.24
N ARG A 54 7.17 10.19 -0.96
CA ARG A 54 7.94 9.30 -0.07
C ARG A 54 9.36 9.09 -0.59
N LYS A 55 9.52 8.84 -1.89
CA LYS A 55 10.84 8.73 -2.52
C LYS A 55 11.64 10.02 -2.34
N ALA A 56 11.07 11.17 -2.70
CA ALA A 56 11.76 12.45 -2.58
C ALA A 56 12.14 12.80 -1.13
N GLN A 57 11.31 12.45 -0.15
CA GLN A 57 11.63 12.62 1.27
C GLN A 57 12.73 11.67 1.72
N HIS A 58 12.67 10.41 1.29
CA HIS A 58 13.70 9.42 1.56
C HIS A 58 15.05 9.88 1.00
N ASP A 59 15.10 10.23 -0.29
CA ASP A 59 16.30 10.68 -1.00
C ASP A 59 16.95 11.92 -0.35
N LYS A 60 16.16 12.79 0.31
CA LYS A 60 16.71 13.93 1.08
C LYS A 60 17.48 13.54 2.34
N HIS A 61 17.17 12.39 2.93
CA HIS A 61 17.80 11.90 4.15
C HIS A 61 18.81 10.78 3.87
N VAL A 62 19.00 10.40 2.60
CA VAL A 62 20.06 9.49 2.19
C VAL A 62 21.37 10.28 2.19
N GLU A 63 22.11 10.19 3.30
CA GLU A 63 23.48 10.69 3.43
C GLU A 63 24.54 9.59 3.20
N ASP A 64 24.12 8.40 2.72
CA ASP A 64 25.04 7.27 2.58
C ASP A 64 26.05 7.52 1.47
N ALA A 65 27.31 7.70 1.86
CA ALA A 65 28.43 7.58 0.95
C ALA A 65 28.41 6.17 0.31
N PRO A 66 28.63 6.07 -1.02
CA PRO A 66 28.66 4.78 -1.68
C PRO A 66 29.74 3.90 -1.03
N LEU A 67 29.39 2.63 -0.80
CA LEU A 67 30.30 1.66 -0.21
C LEU A 67 31.50 1.43 -1.14
N GLY A 68 32.71 1.50 -0.60
CA GLY A 68 33.93 1.22 -1.33
C GLY A 68 34.22 -0.28 -1.42
N GLU A 69 34.82 -0.72 -2.53
CA GLU A 69 35.39 -2.07 -2.60
C GLU A 69 36.45 -2.27 -1.51
N GLY A 70 36.40 -3.42 -0.85
CA GLY A 70 37.25 -3.75 0.28
C GLY A 70 36.78 -3.20 1.63
N GLN A 71 35.73 -2.38 1.69
CA GLN A 71 35.17 -1.89 2.94
C GLN A 71 34.55 -3.04 3.75
N LEU A 72 34.76 -3.03 5.06
CA LEU A 72 34.12 -3.96 5.99
C LEU A 72 32.77 -3.41 6.45
N VAL A 73 31.74 -4.25 6.39
CA VAL A 73 30.36 -3.89 6.69
C VAL A 73 29.66 -4.99 7.49
N TYR A 74 28.63 -4.60 8.24
CA TYR A 74 27.68 -5.51 8.86
C TYR A 74 26.36 -5.50 8.08
N LEU A 75 25.65 -6.62 8.07
CA LEU A 75 24.31 -6.69 7.48
C LEU A 75 23.24 -6.44 8.52
N GLN A 76 22.18 -5.72 8.15
CA GLN A 76 21.06 -5.49 9.05
C GLN A 76 20.20 -6.75 9.21
N ASN A 77 19.79 -7.04 10.45
CA ASN A 77 19.01 -8.23 10.80
C ASN A 77 17.52 -8.04 10.50
N TYR A 78 17.05 -8.49 9.33
CA TYR A 78 15.63 -8.45 8.96
C TYR A 78 14.81 -9.69 9.36
N ASN A 79 15.47 -10.76 9.80
CA ASN A 79 14.83 -12.05 10.08
C ASN A 79 14.13 -12.13 11.45
N GLN A 80 14.14 -11.06 12.23
CA GLN A 80 13.58 -11.06 13.57
C GLN A 80 12.05 -10.90 13.51
N ARG A 81 11.31 -11.91 13.96
CA ARG A 81 9.85 -11.84 14.14
C ARG A 81 9.52 -11.74 15.63
N GLY A 82 8.66 -10.79 16.03
CA GLY A 82 8.24 -10.62 17.44
C GLY A 82 8.87 -9.41 18.13
N ARG A 83 9.17 -9.52 19.42
CA ARG A 83 9.61 -8.38 20.27
C ARG A 83 11.08 -8.01 19.98
N GLN A 84 11.30 -6.82 19.40
CA GLN A 84 12.62 -6.39 18.90
C GLN A 84 13.37 -5.34 19.75
N LYS A 85 12.80 -4.87 20.88
CA LYS A 85 13.37 -3.72 21.62
C LYS A 85 14.80 -3.94 22.18
N ILE A 86 15.23 -5.18 22.37
CA ILE A 86 16.53 -5.54 22.97
C ILE A 86 17.42 -6.38 22.05
N GLN A 87 17.00 -6.62 20.80
CA GLN A 87 17.78 -7.44 19.87
C GLN A 87 18.74 -6.56 19.07
N ASP A 88 19.91 -7.12 18.73
CA ASP A 88 20.87 -6.41 17.90
C ASP A 88 20.32 -6.18 16.50
N HIS A 89 20.39 -4.93 16.06
CA HIS A 89 19.97 -4.54 14.71
C HIS A 89 20.90 -5.06 13.62
N TRP A 90 22.15 -5.40 13.96
CA TRP A 90 23.19 -5.83 13.02
C TRP A 90 23.58 -7.30 13.24
N SER A 91 23.83 -8.01 12.16
CA SER A 91 24.40 -9.36 12.19
C SER A 91 25.79 -9.31 12.80
N PRO A 92 26.19 -10.29 13.64
CA PRO A 92 27.53 -10.32 14.22
C PRO A 92 28.63 -10.67 13.19
N VAL A 93 28.24 -11.07 11.98
CA VAL A 93 29.17 -11.46 10.92
C VAL A 93 29.63 -10.22 10.14
N VAL A 94 30.94 -10.03 10.05
CA VAL A 94 31.58 -9.00 9.21
C VAL A 94 31.69 -9.50 7.78
N TYR A 95 31.30 -8.66 6.83
CA TYR A 95 31.46 -8.90 5.39
C TYR A 95 32.40 -7.87 4.79
N GLN A 96 33.00 -8.22 3.64
CA GLN A 96 33.80 -7.32 2.83
C GLN A 96 33.07 -7.06 1.51
N VAL A 97 32.99 -5.80 1.11
CA VAL A 97 32.42 -5.41 -0.19
C VAL A 97 33.36 -5.88 -1.29
N VAL A 98 32.90 -6.81 -2.13
CA VAL A 98 33.70 -7.36 -3.24
C VAL A 98 33.55 -6.50 -4.50
N GLN A 99 32.38 -5.90 -4.69
CA GLN A 99 32.09 -5.05 -5.83
C GLN A 99 31.16 -3.92 -5.39
N ALA A 100 31.53 -2.69 -5.70
CA ALA A 100 30.69 -1.52 -5.47
C ALA A 100 29.84 -1.24 -6.72
N LEU A 101 28.52 -1.07 -6.53
CA LEU A 101 27.66 -0.54 -7.60
C LEU A 101 27.78 0.98 -7.56
N ALA A 102 28.26 1.58 -8.66
CA ALA A 102 28.22 3.03 -8.79
C ALA A 102 26.75 3.50 -8.74
N GLY A 103 26.48 4.48 -7.86
CA GLY A 103 25.17 5.10 -7.69
C GLY A 103 24.79 6.03 -8.83
#